data_AF-A0A6P5EQ21-F1
#
_entry.id   AF-A0A6P5EQ21-F1
#
_cell.length_a   1.000
_cell.length_b   1.000
_cell.length_c   1.000
_cell.angle_alpha   90.00
_cell.angle_beta   90.00
_cell.angle_gamma   90.00
#
_symmetry.space_group_name_H-M   'P 1'
#
loop_
_entity.id
_entity.type
_entity.pdbx_description
1 polymer ?
#
loop_
_entity_poly.entity_id
_entity_poly.type
_entity_poly.pdbx_seq_one_letter_code
_entity_poly.pdbx_strand_id
1 'polypeptide(L)'
;MSTSSHNSNNTSPSPIINESNQRRCAACKYLRKRCSRDCVLSPYFPASLPHRFACVHKIFGASNVARTLQQLPVHQRAQAAEAMSAEAYWRVQDPVYGSVGVINLLQQHIYMNQRELARTRAHIAIHSPTRGPCSPWAGLWTSPI
;
A
#
# COMPACT_ATOMS: atom_id res chain seq x y z
N MET A 1 -3.50 -62.74 -6.31
CA MET A 1 -4.03 -62.59 -7.68
C MET A 1 -4.37 -61.13 -7.90
N SER A 2 -3.72 -60.55 -8.91
CA SER A 2 -4.20 -59.41 -9.72
C SER A 2 -4.26 -58.02 -9.07
N THR A 3 -3.16 -57.30 -9.32
CA THR A 3 -3.00 -55.87 -9.62
C THR A 3 -4.27 -55.03 -9.81
N SER A 4 -4.26 -53.80 -9.29
CA SER A 4 -4.77 -52.63 -10.02
C SER A 4 -4.11 -51.34 -9.50
N SER A 5 -3.12 -50.90 -10.27
CA SER A 5 -2.47 -49.61 -10.20
C SER A 5 -3.49 -48.47 -10.26
N HIS A 6 -3.49 -47.58 -9.28
CA HIS A 6 -4.15 -46.28 -9.41
C HIS A 6 -3.10 -45.25 -9.82
N ASN A 7 -3.07 -45.02 -11.14
CA ASN A 7 -2.44 -43.88 -11.78
C ASN A 7 -3.31 -42.64 -11.51
N SER A 8 -2.74 -41.58 -10.96
CA SER A 8 -3.37 -40.25 -10.95
C SER A 8 -2.34 -39.23 -11.41
N ASN A 9 -2.23 -39.15 -12.73
CA ASN A 9 -1.60 -38.05 -13.42
C ASN A 9 -2.40 -36.76 -13.22
N ASN A 10 -1.65 -35.69 -12.95
CA ASN A 10 -1.91 -34.29 -13.29
C ASN A 10 -3.12 -33.59 -12.67
N THR A 11 -2.87 -32.49 -11.96
CA THR A 11 -3.08 -31.13 -12.50
C THR A 11 -2.41 -30.15 -11.53
N SER A 12 -1.20 -29.71 -11.84
CA SER A 12 -0.61 -28.53 -11.22
C SER A 12 -1.52 -27.32 -11.50
N PRO A 13 -1.73 -26.38 -10.56
CA PRO A 13 -2.49 -25.18 -10.86
C PRO A 13 -1.69 -24.36 -11.87
N SER A 14 -2.15 -24.36 -13.12
CA SER A 14 -1.66 -23.44 -14.13
C SER A 14 -1.79 -22.00 -13.58
N PRO A 15 -0.80 -21.13 -13.82
CA PRO A 15 -0.95 -19.71 -13.50
C PRO A 15 -2.18 -19.19 -14.24
N ILE A 16 -2.99 -18.37 -13.58
CA ILE A 16 -4.13 -17.69 -14.19
C ILE A 16 -3.56 -16.75 -15.27
N ILE A 17 -3.40 -17.27 -16.48
CA ILE A 17 -3.12 -16.47 -17.66
C ILE A 17 -4.45 -15.79 -17.99
N ASN A 18 -4.55 -14.51 -17.62
CA ASN A 18 -5.65 -13.63 -18.00
C ASN A 18 -5.83 -13.68 -19.53
N GLU A 19 -6.85 -14.42 -19.95
CA GLU A 19 -7.23 -14.69 -21.31
C GLU A 19 -7.77 -13.41 -21.98
N SER A 20 -6.85 -12.67 -22.60
CA SER A 20 -6.89 -12.17 -23.99
C SER A 20 -8.20 -11.68 -24.61
N ASN A 21 -9.21 -11.26 -23.84
CA ASN A 21 -10.20 -10.34 -24.36
C ASN A 21 -9.53 -8.96 -24.36
N GLN A 22 -9.09 -8.47 -25.53
CA GLN A 22 -8.26 -7.25 -25.73
C GLN A 22 -8.91 -5.97 -25.17
N ARG A 23 -9.05 -5.87 -23.85
CA ARG A 23 -9.56 -4.71 -23.16
C ARG A 23 -8.42 -3.70 -23.07
N ARG A 24 -8.55 -2.63 -23.85
CA ARG A 24 -7.63 -1.47 -23.82
C ARG A 24 -7.45 -1.04 -22.37
N CYS A 25 -6.21 -0.81 -21.94
CA CYS A 25 -5.92 -0.27 -20.61
C CYS A 25 -6.60 1.10 -20.42
N ALA A 26 -6.74 1.54 -19.17
CA ALA A 26 -7.39 2.81 -18.85
C ALA A 26 -6.73 3.98 -19.60
N ALA A 27 -5.40 3.97 -19.74
CA ALA A 27 -4.66 4.99 -20.47
C ALA A 27 -5.04 5.07 -21.96
N CYS A 28 -4.97 3.94 -22.66
CA CYS A 28 -5.30 3.87 -24.08
C CYS A 28 -6.78 4.08 -24.36
N LYS A 29 -7.66 3.75 -23.41
CA LYS A 29 -9.09 4.11 -23.46
C LYS A 29 -9.27 5.63 -23.34
N TYR A 30 -8.66 6.26 -22.34
CA TYR A 30 -8.73 7.70 -22.10
C TYR A 30 -8.19 8.52 -23.28
N LEU A 31 -7.02 8.14 -23.79
CA LEU A 31 -6.35 8.80 -24.91
C LEU A 31 -6.94 8.46 -26.29
N ARG A 32 -7.98 7.63 -26.35
CA ARG A 32 -8.62 7.16 -27.60
C ARG A 32 -7.67 6.50 -28.62
N LYS A 33 -6.46 6.07 -28.23
CA LYS A 33 -5.48 5.34 -29.09
C LYS A 33 -5.42 3.82 -28.88
N ARG A 34 -5.01 3.05 -29.90
CA ARG A 34 -4.83 1.59 -29.80
C ARG A 34 -3.90 1.21 -28.64
N CYS A 35 -4.23 0.13 -27.93
CA CYS A 35 -3.37 -0.45 -26.90
C CYS A 35 -2.50 -1.54 -27.54
N SER A 36 -1.19 -1.31 -27.64
CA SER A 36 -0.22 -2.33 -28.09
C SER A 36 -0.05 -3.41 -27.02
N ARG A 37 0.44 -4.59 -27.42
CA ARG A 37 0.87 -5.65 -26.49
C ARG A 37 2.00 -5.16 -25.58
N ASP A 38 2.88 -4.31 -26.11
CA ASP A 38 4.02 -3.74 -25.38
C ASP A 38 3.69 -2.39 -24.70
N CYS A 39 2.41 -2.13 -24.42
CA CYS A 39 2.00 -0.88 -23.80
C CYS A 39 2.54 -0.77 -22.37
N VAL A 40 3.52 0.12 -22.16
CA VAL A 40 4.15 0.38 -20.84
C VAL A 40 3.14 0.71 -19.74
N LEU A 41 2.03 1.36 -20.09
CA LEU A 41 1.01 1.76 -19.12
C LEU A 41 0.01 0.65 -18.79
N SER A 42 -0.07 -0.39 -19.61
CA SER A 42 -1.10 -1.44 -19.48
C SER A 42 -1.02 -2.22 -18.15
N PRO A 43 0.16 -2.61 -17.66
CA PRO A 43 0.26 -3.35 -16.39
C PRO A 43 -0.17 -2.53 -15.16
N TYR A 44 -0.08 -1.20 -15.24
CA TYR A 44 -0.24 -0.32 -14.06
C TYR A 44 -1.54 0.48 -14.06
N PHE A 45 -2.20 0.62 -15.21
CA PHE A 45 -3.46 1.35 -15.38
C PHE A 45 -4.53 0.43 -16.00
N PRO A 46 -5.03 -0.56 -15.23
CA PRO A 46 -6.03 -1.50 -15.74
C PRO A 46 -7.34 -0.78 -16.08
N ALA A 47 -8.12 -1.36 -17.00
CA ALA A 47 -9.39 -0.78 -17.46
C ALA A 47 -10.44 -0.64 -16.34
N SER A 48 -10.30 -1.38 -15.24
CA SER A 48 -11.15 -1.33 -14.04
C SER A 48 -11.00 -0.04 -13.24
N LEU A 49 -9.90 0.70 -13.41
CA LEU A 49 -9.59 1.91 -12.64
C LEU A 49 -9.46 3.16 -13.55
N PRO A 50 -10.52 3.56 -14.27
CA PRO A 50 -10.44 4.66 -15.23
C PRO A 50 -10.12 6.02 -14.56
N HIS A 51 -10.69 6.29 -13.38
CA HIS A 51 -10.45 7.53 -12.64
C HIS A 51 -8.99 7.70 -12.22
N ARG A 52 -8.30 6.61 -11.92
CA ARG A 52 -6.88 6.61 -11.55
C ARG A 52 -6.03 7.21 -12.67
N PHE A 53 -6.23 6.76 -13.90
CA PHE A 53 -5.50 7.32 -15.04
C PHE A 53 -5.92 8.76 -15.35
N ALA A 54 -7.20 9.11 -15.19
CA ALA A 54 -7.65 10.48 -15.41
C ALA A 54 -6.94 11.49 -14.49
N CYS A 55 -6.78 11.17 -13.20
CA CYS A 55 -6.05 12.02 -12.25
C CYS A 55 -4.58 12.13 -12.64
N VAL A 56 -3.92 11.00 -12.88
CA VAL A 56 -2.50 10.95 -13.28
C VAL A 56 -2.24 11.73 -14.57
N HIS A 57 -3.12 11.59 -15.56
CA HIS A 57 -3.05 12.36 -16.80
C HIS A 57 -3.18 13.86 -16.56
N LYS A 58 -4.12 14.28 -15.70
CA LYS A 58 -4.33 15.70 -15.40
C LYS A 58 -3.12 16.35 -14.72
N ILE A 59 -2.48 15.63 -13.80
CA ILE A 59 -1.39 16.19 -12.96
C ILE A 59 -0.02 16.02 -13.60
N PHE A 60 0.29 14.84 -14.14
CA PHE A 60 1.62 14.52 -14.67
C PHE A 60 1.66 14.49 -16.20
N GLY A 61 0.55 14.14 -16.85
CA GLY A 61 0.50 13.90 -18.29
C GLY A 61 0.97 12.49 -18.69
N ALA A 62 0.38 11.94 -19.75
CA ALA A 62 0.65 10.56 -20.18
C ALA A 62 2.12 10.30 -20.55
N SER A 63 2.75 11.24 -21.27
CA SER A 63 4.13 11.08 -21.76
C SER A 63 5.14 11.09 -20.63
N ASN A 64 4.95 11.97 -19.63
CA ASN A 64 5.83 12.04 -18.48
C ASN A 64 5.74 10.76 -17.65
N VAL A 65 4.52 10.28 -17.39
CA VAL A 65 4.29 9.03 -16.66
C VAL A 65 4.93 7.85 -17.38
N ALA A 66 4.75 7.73 -18.69
CA ALA A 66 5.38 6.67 -19.48
C ALA A 66 6.92 6.76 -19.40
N ARG A 67 7.49 7.95 -19.56
CA ARG A 67 8.94 8.20 -19.48
C ARG A 67 9.49 7.82 -18.10
N THR A 68 8.88 8.31 -17.02
CA THR A 68 9.30 8.02 -15.64
C THR A 68 9.25 6.54 -15.35
N LEU A 69 8.18 5.83 -15.75
CA LEU A 69 8.10 4.39 -15.57
C LEU A 69 9.18 3.65 -16.37
N GLN A 70 9.49 4.07 -17.60
CA GLN A 70 10.55 3.44 -18.40
C GLN A 70 11.94 3.62 -17.79
N GLN A 71 12.22 4.74 -17.13
CA GLN A 71 13.49 5.02 -16.45
C GLN A 71 13.71 4.19 -15.17
N LEU A 72 12.64 3.63 -14.60
CA LEU A 72 12.73 2.81 -13.39
C LEU A 72 12.94 1.32 -13.70
N PRO A 73 13.65 0.60 -12.81
CA PRO A 73 13.67 -0.86 -12.82
C PRO A 73 12.26 -1.45 -12.77
N VAL A 74 12.00 -2.53 -13.50
CA VAL A 74 10.66 -3.11 -13.67
C VAL A 74 9.95 -3.38 -12.34
N HIS A 75 10.69 -3.87 -11.33
CA HIS A 75 10.15 -4.19 -10.01
C HIS A 75 9.64 -2.95 -9.23
N GLN A 76 10.13 -1.75 -9.55
CA GLN A 76 9.72 -0.50 -8.88
C GLN A 76 8.56 0.20 -9.57
N ARG A 77 8.32 -0.10 -10.86
CA ARG A 77 7.33 0.61 -11.68
C ARG A 77 5.92 0.53 -11.12
N ALA A 78 5.53 -0.60 -10.54
CA ALA A 78 4.22 -0.76 -9.92
C ALA A 78 4.04 0.20 -8.73
N GLN A 79 5.02 0.25 -7.84
CA GLN A 79 5.02 1.16 -6.69
C GLN A 79 5.07 2.62 -7.13
N ALA A 80 5.87 2.96 -8.14
CA ALA A 80 5.92 4.32 -8.69
C ALA A 80 4.58 4.74 -9.32
N ALA A 81 3.93 3.84 -10.07
CA ALA A 81 2.59 4.11 -10.61
C ALA A 81 1.54 4.30 -9.51
N GLU A 82 1.64 3.57 -8.39
CA GLU A 82 0.81 3.77 -7.20
C GLU A 82 1.05 5.14 -6.58
N ALA A 83 2.31 5.50 -6.32
CA ALA A 83 2.67 6.78 -5.73
C ALA A 83 2.21 7.97 -6.58
N MET A 84 2.46 7.94 -7.90
CA MET A 84 1.96 8.96 -8.83
C MET A 84 0.43 9.03 -8.83
N SER A 85 -0.25 7.89 -8.71
CA SER A 85 -1.71 7.86 -8.69
C SER A 85 -2.29 8.48 -7.43
N ALA A 86 -1.70 8.16 -6.27
CA ALA A 86 -2.08 8.74 -4.99
C ALA A 86 -1.81 10.25 -4.95
N GLU A 87 -0.62 10.69 -5.37
CA GLU A 87 -0.27 12.11 -5.41
C GLU A 87 -1.18 12.89 -6.38
N ALA A 88 -1.45 12.32 -7.56
CA ALA A 88 -2.35 12.94 -8.53
C ALA A 88 -3.76 13.08 -7.96
N TYR A 89 -4.29 12.04 -7.31
CA TYR A 89 -5.60 12.07 -6.68
C TYR A 89 -5.71 13.23 -5.69
N TRP A 90 -4.74 13.37 -4.78
CA TRP A 90 -4.75 14.45 -3.80
C TRP A 90 -4.61 15.83 -4.43
N ARG A 91 -3.76 16.02 -5.44
CA ARG A 91 -3.67 17.29 -6.18
C ARG A 91 -4.95 17.65 -6.96
N VAL A 92 -5.74 16.66 -7.37
CA VAL A 92 -7.05 16.93 -7.98
C VAL A 92 -8.05 17.43 -6.94
N GLN A 93 -8.03 16.88 -5.73
CA GLN A 93 -8.93 17.29 -4.64
C GLN A 93 -8.52 18.62 -4.01
N ASP A 94 -7.22 18.82 -3.80
CA ASP A 94 -6.62 20.04 -3.25
C ASP A 94 -5.53 20.54 -4.22
N PRO A 95 -5.84 21.50 -5.10
CA PRO A 95 -4.88 22.05 -6.05
C PRO A 95 -3.75 22.85 -5.39
N VAL A 96 -3.90 23.28 -4.13
CA VAL A 96 -2.92 24.13 -3.44
C VAL A 96 -1.92 23.26 -2.69
N TYR A 97 -2.39 22.36 -1.83
CA TYR A 97 -1.51 21.57 -0.95
C TYR A 97 -1.43 20.10 -1.34
N GLY A 98 -2.40 19.55 -2.08
CA GLY A 98 -2.44 18.14 -2.47
C GLY A 98 -2.17 17.20 -1.30
N SER A 99 -1.22 16.27 -1.48
CA SER A 99 -0.84 15.32 -0.43
C SER A 99 -0.13 15.97 0.77
N VAL A 100 0.48 17.16 0.59
CA VAL A 100 1.16 17.87 1.68
C VAL A 100 0.17 18.33 2.75
N GLY A 101 -1.03 18.74 2.35
CA GLY A 101 -2.09 19.09 3.30
C GLY A 101 -2.49 17.91 4.19
N VAL A 102 -2.62 16.72 3.59
CA VAL A 102 -2.91 15.47 4.31
C VAL A 102 -1.76 15.10 5.24
N ILE A 103 -0.50 15.20 4.78
CA ILE A 103 0.67 14.93 5.61
C ILE A 103 0.70 15.86 6.83
N ASN A 104 0.49 17.16 6.63
CA ASN A 104 0.48 18.14 7.72
C ASN A 104 -0.63 17.85 8.74
N LEU A 105 -1.85 17.53 8.28
CA LEU A 105 -2.95 17.14 9.16
C LEU A 105 -2.60 15.90 10.00
N LEU A 106 -2.02 14.88 9.37
CA LEU A 106 -1.60 13.66 10.08
C LEU A 106 -0.49 13.95 11.09
N GLN A 107 0.47 14.82 10.76
CA GLN A 107 1.52 15.24 11.70
C GLN A 107 0.93 15.98 12.91
N GLN A 108 -0.06 16.86 12.69
CA GLN A 108 -0.77 17.52 13.79
C GLN A 108 -1.51 16.51 14.68
N HIS A 109 -2.18 15.51 14.08
CA HIS A 109 -2.85 14.45 14.85
C HIS A 109 -1.86 13.62 15.67
N ILE A 110 -0.73 13.23 15.08
CA ILE A 110 0.35 12.52 15.81
C ILE A 110 0.81 13.36 17.00
N TYR A 111 1.08 14.65 16.81
CA TYR A 111 1.51 15.54 17.87
C TYR A 111 0.47 15.64 19.01
N MET A 112 -0.81 15.87 18.67
CA MET A 112 -1.87 15.98 19.67
C MET A 112 -2.04 14.67 20.45
N ASN A 113 -2.00 13.53 19.78
CA ASN A 113 -2.12 12.21 20.40
C ASN A 113 -0.93 11.91 21.32
N GLN A 114 0.29 12.26 20.90
CA GLN A 114 1.48 12.12 21.75
C GLN A 114 1.40 13.00 23.00
N ARG A 115 0.90 14.23 22.86
CA ARG A 115 0.69 15.15 23.98
C ARG A 115 -0.34 14.61 24.97
N GLU A 116 -1.46 14.08 24.48
CA GLU A 116 -2.49 13.47 25.33
C GLU A 116 -1.96 12.23 26.05
N LEU A 117 -1.24 11.36 25.34
CA LEU A 117 -0.60 10.20 25.94
C LEU A 117 0.38 10.59 27.06
N ALA A 118 1.20 11.62 26.84
CA ALA A 118 2.13 12.13 27.84
C ALA A 118 1.39 12.66 29.08
N ARG A 119 0.30 13.42 28.88
CA ARG A 119 -0.54 13.92 29.97
C ARG A 119 -1.13 12.77 30.80
N THR A 120 -1.72 11.78 30.13
CA THR A 120 -2.33 10.62 30.82
C THR A 120 -1.29 9.82 31.58
N ARG A 121 -0.10 9.60 31.01
CA ARG A 121 1.02 8.94 31.69
C ARG A 121 1.48 9.72 32.92
N ALA A 122 1.57 11.05 32.85
CA ALA A 122 1.91 11.88 33.99
C ALA A 122 0.85 11.81 35.10
N HIS A 123 -0.44 11.84 34.73
CA HIS A 123 -1.54 11.64 35.67
C HIS A 123 -1.46 10.28 36.36
N ILE A 124 -1.21 9.20 35.60
CA ILE A 124 -1.03 7.86 36.18
C ILE A 124 0.14 7.86 37.15
N ALA A 125 1.31 8.39 36.77
CA ALA A 125 2.49 8.41 37.63
C ALA A 125 2.25 9.14 38.97
N ILE A 126 1.44 10.21 38.96
CA ILE A 126 1.05 10.93 40.19
C ILE A 126 0.12 10.09 41.07
N HIS A 127 -0.83 9.35 40.48
CA HIS A 127 -1.88 8.64 41.20
C HIS A 127 -1.60 7.15 41.44
N SER A 128 -0.60 6.59 40.77
CA SER A 128 -0.05 5.27 41.09
C SER A 128 1.06 5.50 42.12
N PRO A 129 0.78 5.42 43.44
CA PRO A 129 1.87 5.33 44.38
C PRO A 129 2.66 4.10 43.93
N THR A 130 3.97 4.27 43.71
CA THR A 130 4.88 3.14 43.65
C THR A 130 4.64 2.33 44.90
N ARG A 131 3.79 1.30 44.81
CA ARG A 131 3.83 0.17 45.72
C ARG A 131 5.12 -0.55 45.35
N GLY A 132 6.25 0.03 45.78
CA GLY A 132 7.40 -0.80 46.03
C GLY A 132 6.91 -1.93 46.94
N PRO A 133 7.32 -3.19 46.72
CA PRO A 133 6.97 -4.26 47.63
C PRO A 133 7.61 -3.94 48.99
N CYS A 134 6.89 -3.22 49.84
CA CYS A 134 7.14 -3.21 51.27
C CYS A 134 6.40 -4.42 51.84
N SER A 135 6.74 -5.61 51.33
CA SER A 135 6.45 -6.86 52.02
C SER A 135 7.69 -7.19 52.87
N PRO A 136 7.56 -7.29 54.20
CA PRO A 136 8.66 -7.69 55.09
C PRO A 136 9.23 -9.09 54.82
N TRP A 137 8.66 -9.82 53.86
CA TRP A 137 8.87 -11.24 53.63
C TRP A 137 9.32 -11.60 52.20
N ALA A 138 9.72 -10.63 51.37
CA ALA A 138 10.19 -10.85 50.00
C ALA A 138 11.58 -11.54 49.90
N GLY A 139 11.89 -12.48 50.80
CA GLY A 139 13.17 -13.20 50.87
C GLY A 139 13.06 -14.71 51.03
N LEU A 140 11.91 -15.34 50.71
CA LEU A 140 11.70 -16.77 50.98
C LEU A 140 11.32 -17.65 49.77
N TRP A 141 11.52 -17.16 48.54
CA TRP A 141 11.37 -18.01 47.35
C TRP A 141 12.53 -17.82 46.37
N THR A 142 13.75 -18.04 46.86
CA THR A 142 14.84 -18.51 45.99
C THR A 142 15.36 -19.82 46.58
N SER A 143 14.86 -20.94 46.06
CA SER A 143 15.56 -22.22 46.15
C SER A 143 15.66 -22.83 44.76
N PRO A 144 16.87 -23.21 44.32
CA PRO A 144 17.10 -23.87 43.04
C PRO A 144 16.87 -25.40 43.15
N ILE A 145 16.41 -26.01 42.06
CA ILE A 145 16.84 -27.31 41.50
C ILE A 145 16.43 -27.28 40.02
#